data_AF-W1WXP2-F1
#
_entry.id   AF-W1WXP2-F1
#
_cell.length_a   1.000
_cell.length_b   1.000
_cell.length_c   1.000
_cell.angle_alpha   90.00
_cell.angle_beta   90.00
_cell.angle_gamma   90.00
#
_symmetry.space_group_name_H-M   'P 1'
#
loop_
_entity.id
_entity.type
_entity.pdbx_description
1 polymer ?
#
loop_
_entity_poly.entity_id
_entity_poly.type
_entity_poly.pdbx_seq_one_letter_code
_entity_poly.pdbx_strand_id
1 'polypeptide(L)' 'FRECDENGVEIISIMFEMKNEADGTEKKHKNADFYKELDKDRREKNCEYAVLVTMLEADNDYFNTGIVDVSHE' A
#
# COMPACT_ATOMS: atom_id res chain seq x y z
N PHE A 1 6.01 -9.68 -1.30
CA PHE A 1 6.63 -10.39 -2.43
C PHE A 1 8.08 -9.98 -2.52
N ARG A 2 9.00 -10.92 -2.71
CA ARG A 2 10.44 -10.64 -2.86
C ARG A 2 11.00 -11.63 -3.87
N GLU A 3 11.72 -11.12 -4.85
CA GLU A 3 12.34 -11.91 -5.92
C GLU A 3 13.85 -11.64 -5.92
N CYS A 4 14.63 -12.70 -6.08
CA CYS A 4 16.09 -12.63 -6.17
C CYS A 4 16.56 -13.31 -7.45
N ASP A 5 17.70 -12.88 -7.97
CA ASP A 5 18.37 -13.55 -9.09
C ASP A 5 19.02 -14.88 -8.67
N GLU A 6 19.63 -15.57 -9.63
CA GLU A 6 20.33 -16.85 -9.40
C GLU A 6 21.53 -16.73 -8.43
N ASN A 7 22.02 -15.52 -8.17
CA ASN A 7 23.11 -15.23 -7.25
C ASN A 7 22.62 -14.78 -5.86
N GLY A 8 21.30 -14.73 -5.64
CA GLY A 8 20.69 -14.27 -4.39
C GLY A 8 20.61 -12.75 -4.23
N VAL A 9 20.86 -11.99 -5.29
CA VAL A 9 20.70 -10.53 -5.31
C VAL A 9 19.22 -10.20 -5.46
N GLU A 10 18.68 -9.36 -4.59
CA GLU A 10 17.28 -8.92 -4.66
C GLU A 10 17.03 -8.11 -5.94
N ILE A 11 16.09 -8.59 -6.76
CA ILE A 11 15.65 -7.93 -8.00
C ILE A 11 14.49 -6.97 -7.71
N ILE A 12 13.52 -7.41 -6.92
CA ILE A 12 12.37 -6.60 -6.54
C ILE A 12 11.81 -7.06 -5.19
N SER A 13 11.41 -6.09 -4.36
CA SER A 13 10.66 -6.36 -3.14
C SER A 13 9.46 -5.44 -3.01
N ILE A 14 8.29 -6.05 -2.85
CA ILE A 14 6.99 -5.39 -2.78
C ILE A 14 6.31 -5.79 -1.47
N MET A 15 6.04 -4.81 -0.62
CA MET A 15 5.16 -4.96 0.52
C MET A 15 3.71 -4.73 0.09
N PHE A 16 2.78 -5.51 0.65
CA PHE A 16 1.35 -5.28 0.49
C PHE A 16 0.74 -4.99 1.86
N GLU A 17 -0.07 -3.95 1.94
CA GLU A 17 -0.90 -3.63 3.10
C GLU A 17 -2.36 -3.66 2.64
N MET A 18 -3.23 -4.35 3.37
CA MET A 18 -4.65 -4.47 3.02
C MET A 18 -5.51 -3.69 3.99
N LYS A 19 -6.38 -2.80 3.49
CA LYS A 19 -7.38 -2.08 4.28
C LYS A 19 -8.78 -2.33 3.72
N ASN A 20 -9.70 -2.68 4.60
CA ASN A 20 -11.11 -2.86 4.24
C ASN A 20 -11.96 -1.97 5.15
N GLU A 21 -13.02 -1.39 4.61
CA GLU A 21 -14.07 -0.77 5.41
C GLU A 21 -14.97 -1.89 5.95
N ALA A 22 -15.12 -1.99 7.27
CA ALA A 22 -16.09 -2.91 7.86
C ALA A 22 -17.42 -2.17 8.05
N ASP A 23 -18.52 -2.74 7.56
CA ASP A 23 -19.86 -2.19 7.73
C ASP A 23 -20.16 -1.93 9.23
N GLY A 24 -20.28 -0.65 9.61
CA GLY A 24 -20.67 -0.24 10.97
C GLY A 24 -19.64 0.60 11.74
N THR A 25 -18.45 0.86 11.20
CA THR A 25 -17.52 1.81 11.83
C THR A 25 -17.91 3.26 11.51
N GLU A 26 -18.26 4.04 12.54
CA GLU A 26 -18.62 5.46 12.44
C GLU A 26 -17.52 6.37 11.86
N LYS A 27 -16.27 5.87 11.80
CA LYS A 27 -15.13 6.59 11.23
C LYS A 27 -14.71 5.97 9.91
N LYS A 28 -15.08 6.63 8.82
CA LYS A 28 -14.50 6.38 7.49
C LYS A 28 -13.04 6.85 7.50
N HIS A 29 -12.11 5.91 7.44
CA HIS A 29 -10.69 6.21 7.28
C HIS A 29 -10.38 6.54 5.82
N LYS A 30 -9.45 7.47 5.59
CA LYS A 30 -8.98 7.81 4.25
C LYS A 30 -7.69 7.05 3.93
N ASN A 31 -7.43 6.82 2.66
CA ASN A 31 -6.20 6.16 2.22
C ASN A 31 -4.94 6.90 2.71
N ALA A 32 -4.99 8.24 2.72
CA ALA A 32 -3.91 9.11 3.19
C ALA A 32 -3.53 8.94 4.66
N ASP A 33 -4.45 8.42 5.50
CA ASP A 33 -4.15 8.17 6.91
C ASP A 33 -3.08 7.07 7.08
N PHE A 34 -2.91 6.22 6.07
CA PHE A 34 -2.04 5.03 6.13
C PHE A 34 -0.68 5.22 5.46
N TYR A 35 -0.46 6.25 4.64
CA TYR A 35 0.78 6.39 3.85
C TYR A 35 2.03 6.52 4.71
N LYS A 36 1.95 7.27 5.82
CA LYS A 36 3.09 7.44 6.73
C LYS A 36 3.52 6.14 7.39
N GLU A 37 2.54 5.34 7.81
CA GLU A 37 2.80 4.04 8.42
C GLU A 37 3.29 3.05 7.38
N LEU A 38 2.69 3.03 6.19
CA LEU A 38 3.11 2.21 5.06
C LEU A 38 4.56 2.49 4.63
N ASP A 39 4.95 3.76 4.50
CA ASP A 39 6.33 4.13 4.13
C ASP A 39 7.32 3.82 5.26
N LYS A 40 6.90 3.98 6.52
CA LYS A 40 7.70 3.56 7.68
C LYS A 40 7.96 2.04 7.64
N ASP A 41 6.92 1.24 7.49
CA ASP A 41 7.01 -0.22 7.43
C ASP A 41 7.84 -0.69 6.23
N ARG A 42 7.69 -0.02 5.08
CA ARG A 42 8.50 -0.26 3.88
C ARG A 42 9.99 -0.09 4.17
N ARG A 43 10.38 1.00 4.85
CA ARG A 43 11.78 1.26 5.24
C ARG A 43 12.28 0.26 6.28
N GLU A 44 11.48 -0.06 7.29
CA GLU A 44 11.87 -1.01 8.33
C GLU A 44 12.10 -2.42 7.76
N LYS A 45 11.31 -2.84 6.77
CA LYS A 45 11.45 -4.15 6.12
C LYS A 45 12.43 -4.17 4.94
N ASN A 46 13.04 -3.02 4.63
CA ASN A 46 13.91 -2.81 3.46
C ASN A 46 13.25 -3.32 2.17
N CYS A 47 12.01 -2.88 1.92
CA CYS A 47 11.31 -3.17 0.67
C CYS A 47 11.45 -1.99 -0.30
N GLU A 48 11.61 -2.27 -1.58
CA GLU A 48 11.68 -1.26 -2.63
C GLU A 48 10.32 -0.55 -2.76
N TYR A 49 9.25 -1.32 -2.94
CA TYR A 49 7.88 -0.83 -3.11
C TYR A 49 6.97 -1.22 -1.95
N ALA A 50 5.96 -0.37 -1.70
CA ALA A 50 4.83 -0.70 -0.84
C ALA A 50 3.53 -0.38 -1.58
N VAL A 51 2.60 -1.31 -1.53
CA VAL A 51 1.31 -1.25 -2.22
C VAL A 51 0.21 -1.32 -1.18
N LEU A 52 -0.57 -0.24 -1.07
CA LEU A 52 -1.80 -0.22 -0.29
C LEU A 52 -2.94 -0.75 -1.17
N VAL A 53 -3.50 -1.89 -0.78
CA VAL A 53 -4.72 -2.45 -1.36
C VAL A 53 -5.87 -2.07 -0.44
N THR A 54 -6.72 -1.18 -0.89
CA THR A 54 -7.75 -0.56 -0.05
C THR A 54 -9.12 -0.67 -0.71
N MET A 55 -10.11 -1.04 0.09
CA MET A 55 -11.53 -0.91 -0.24
C MET A 55 -12.17 0.30 0.46
N LEU A 56 -11.35 1.16 1.09
CA LEU A 56 -11.79 2.43 1.67
C LEU A 56 -12.09 3.42 0.56
N GLU A 57 -12.96 4.38 0.85
CA GLU A 57 -13.33 5.44 -0.10
C GLU A 57 -13.82 4.85 -1.44
N ALA A 58 -14.66 3.82 -1.38
CA ALA A 58 -15.18 3.12 -2.56
C ALA A 58 -15.95 4.03 -3.55
N ASP A 59 -16.36 5.22 -3.12
CA ASP A 59 -17.00 6.23 -3.97
C ASP A 59 -15.98 7.20 -4.62
N ASN A 60 -14.68 7.04 -4.36
CA ASN A 60 -13.62 7.91 -4.87
C ASN A 60 -13.09 7.39 -6.22
N ASP A 61 -13.62 7.97 -7.31
CA ASP A 61 -13.27 7.63 -8.69
C ASP A 61 -11.75 7.69 -8.98
N TYR A 62 -10.97 8.49 -8.24
CA TYR A 62 -9.53 8.56 -8.41
C TYR A 62 -8.83 7.23 -8.10
N PHE A 63 -9.19 6.60 -6.97
CA PHE A 63 -8.57 5.34 -6.54
C PHE A 63 -9.22 4.10 -7.17
N ASN A 64 -10.43 4.22 -7.71
CA ASN A 64 -11.15 3.13 -8.38
C ASN A 64 -10.73 2.89 -9.84
N THR A 65 -9.82 3.70 -10.39
CA THR A 65 -9.35 3.57 -11.78
C THR A 65 -8.21 2.57 -11.96
N GLY A 66 -7.68 1.98 -10.88
CA GLY A 66 -6.61 1.00 -10.90
C GLY A 66 -5.45 1.37 -10.00
N ILE A 67 -4.22 1.18 -10.47
CA ILE A 67 -3.00 1.49 -9.70
C ILE A 67 -2.73 3.00 -9.79
N VAL A 68 -2.69 3.66 -8.65
CA VAL A 68 -2.40 5.08 -8.51
C VAL A 68 -1.04 5.26 -7.84
N ASP A 69 -0.19 6.11 -8.40
CA ASP A 69 1.06 6.51 -7.76
C ASP A 69 0.80 7.63 -6.73
N VAL A 70 1.17 7.35 -5.48
CA VAL A 70 1.04 8.25 -4.32
C VAL A 70 2.40 8.50 -3.65
N SER A 71 3.50 8.23 -4.34
CA SER A 71 4.87 8.40 -3.80
C SER A 71 5.22 9.85 -3.42
N HIS A 72 4.42 10.82 -3.88
CA HIS A 72 4.58 12.24 -3.59
C HIS A 72 3.78 12.75 -2.39
N GLU A 73 2.87 11.94 -1.82
CA GLU A 73 2.05 12.31 -0.65
C GLU A 73 2.71 11.93 0.68
#